data_AF-A0A4U9TJX3-F1
#
_entry.id   AF-A0A4U9TJX3-F1
#
_cell.length_a   1.000
_cell.length_b   1.000
_cell.length_c   1.000
_cell.angle_alpha   90.00
_cell.angle_beta   90.00
_cell.angle_gamma   90.00
#
_symmetry.space_group_name_H-M   'P 1'
#
loop_
_entity.id
_entity.type
_entity.pdbx_description
1 polymer ?
#
loop_
_entity_poly.entity_id
_entity_poly.type
_entity_poly.pdbx_seq_one_letter_code
_entity_poly.pdbx_strand_id
1 'polypeptide(L)'
;MYYSKTRTALLLSALLFVSAAQAGKLSIVIDDVGYRPHEENAVLQMPTAISVAVLPNAPHAHLMATKAHSQGREVLIHMPMAPLSKQPLERDTLQPSMSSEEVQRIIRNAVNNVPFAVGMNNHMAAP
;
A
#
# COMPACT_ATOMS: atom_id res chain seq x y z
N MET A 1 47.64 35.94 -11.66
CA MET A 1 47.30 34.54 -11.29
C MET A 1 46.17 34.38 -10.26
N TYR A 2 45.76 35.42 -9.52
CA TYR A 2 44.72 35.31 -8.48
C TYR A 2 43.27 35.22 -9.01
N TYR A 3 43.00 35.82 -10.18
CA TYR A 3 41.67 35.95 -10.79
C TYR A 3 41.08 34.65 -11.37
N SER A 4 41.92 33.66 -11.66
CA SER A 4 41.50 32.36 -12.22
C SER A 4 40.88 31.46 -11.15
N LYS A 5 41.44 31.46 -9.93
CA LYS A 5 41.00 30.62 -8.80
C LYS A 5 39.60 30.99 -8.30
N THR A 6 39.25 32.27 -8.28
CA THR A 6 37.92 32.75 -7.89
C THR A 6 36.82 32.35 -8.87
N ARG A 7 37.12 32.35 -10.18
CA ARG A 7 36.17 31.89 -11.21
C ARG A 7 35.94 30.39 -11.17
N THR A 8 36.99 29.60 -10.90
CA THR A 8 36.85 28.15 -10.71
C THR A 8 36.04 27.82 -9.46
N ALA A 9 36.28 28.52 -8.35
CA ALA A 9 35.51 28.33 -7.12
C ALA A 9 34.01 28.68 -7.29
N LEU A 10 33.69 29.75 -8.03
CA LEU A 10 32.32 30.14 -8.35
C LEU A 10 31.59 29.16 -9.29
N LEU A 11 32.31 28.54 -10.23
CA LEU A 11 31.75 27.51 -11.11
C LEU A 11 31.47 26.21 -10.35
N LEU A 12 32.38 25.79 -9.47
CA LEU A 12 32.19 24.60 -8.63
C LEU A 12 31.02 24.76 -7.64
N SER A 13 30.86 25.93 -7.03
CA SER A 13 29.73 26.18 -6.14
C SER A 13 28.40 26.20 -6.90
N ALA A 14 28.34 26.79 -8.10
CA ALA A 14 27.15 26.76 -8.95
C ALA A 14 26.76 25.33 -9.38
N LEU A 15 27.73 24.47 -9.72
CA LEU A 15 27.46 23.05 -10.03
C LEU A 15 26.91 22.26 -8.82
N LEU A 16 27.34 22.58 -7.61
CA LEU A 16 26.82 21.96 -6.39
C LEU A 16 25.37 22.40 -6.08
N PHE A 17 24.97 23.61 -6.47
CA PHE A 17 23.59 24.09 -6.32
C PHE A 17 22.62 23.55 -7.40
N VAL A 18 23.10 23.24 -8.60
CA VAL A 18 22.28 22.68 -9.69
C VAL A 18 21.82 21.25 -9.43
N SER A 19 22.45 20.53 -8.49
CA SER A 19 22.19 19.10 -8.24
C SER A 19 21.10 18.82 -7.19
N ALA A 20 20.43 19.83 -6.64
CA ALA A 20 19.33 19.63 -5.69
C ALA A 20 17.96 19.59 -6.40
N ALA A 21 17.80 18.73 -7.41
CA ALA A 21 16.47 18.39 -7.89
C ALA A 21 15.82 17.43 -6.89
N GLN A 22 14.79 17.90 -6.17
CA GLN A 22 14.02 17.05 -5.27
C GLN A 22 13.25 16.02 -6.11
N ALA A 23 13.67 14.75 -6.08
CA ALA A 23 12.92 13.70 -6.74
C ALA A 23 11.53 13.57 -6.11
N GLY A 24 10.49 13.45 -6.94
CA GLY A 24 9.14 13.14 -6.46
C GLY A 24 9.13 11.80 -5.73
N LYS A 25 8.36 11.71 -4.64
CA LYS A 25 8.12 10.43 -3.96
C LYS A 25 6.92 9.75 -4.62
N LEU A 26 7.06 8.48 -4.97
CA LEU A 26 6.00 7.64 -5.51
C LEU A 26 5.77 6.48 -4.54
N SER A 27 4.51 6.21 -4.23
CA SER A 27 4.08 4.99 -3.54
C SER A 27 3.20 4.18 -4.49
N ILE A 28 3.36 2.86 -4.46
CA ILE A 28 2.58 1.93 -5.26
C ILE A 28 2.02 0.88 -4.30
N VAL A 29 0.70 0.72 -4.33
CA VAL A 29 -0.03 -0.32 -3.61
C VAL A 29 -0.70 -1.23 -4.63
N ILE A 30 -0.56 -2.53 -4.47
CA ILE A 30 -1.27 -3.53 -5.27
C ILE A 30 -2.41 -4.12 -4.44
N ASP A 31 -3.64 -3.87 -4.89
CA ASP A 31 -4.88 -4.33 -4.26
C ASP A 31 -5.20 -5.81 -4.58
N ASP A 32 -6.26 -6.31 -3.94
CA ASP A 32 -6.87 -7.63 -4.17
C ASP A 32 -5.96 -8.86 -3.94
N VAL A 33 -5.01 -8.76 -3.01
CA VAL A 33 -4.17 -9.91 -2.62
C VAL A 33 -4.93 -10.85 -1.68
N GLY A 34 -4.75 -12.15 -1.85
CA GLY A 34 -5.21 -13.20 -0.94
C GLY A 34 -6.02 -14.33 -1.60
N TYR A 35 -6.34 -14.23 -2.89
CA TYR A 35 -7.14 -15.23 -3.61
C TYR A 35 -6.31 -16.10 -4.55
N ARG A 36 -5.21 -15.58 -5.07
CA ARG A 36 -4.43 -16.18 -6.16
C ARG A 36 -2.94 -16.23 -5.81
N PRO A 37 -2.51 -17.10 -4.87
CA PRO A 37 -1.13 -17.10 -4.40
C PRO A 37 -0.11 -17.30 -5.53
N HIS A 38 -0.41 -18.07 -6.56
CA HIS A 38 0.51 -18.30 -7.67
C HIS A 38 0.85 -16.99 -8.40
N GLU A 39 -0.17 -16.23 -8.81
CA GLU A 39 -0.05 -14.95 -9.48
C GLU A 39 0.48 -13.86 -8.53
N GLU A 40 -0.03 -13.80 -7.31
CA GLU A 40 0.36 -12.79 -6.31
C GLU A 40 1.80 -12.99 -5.85
N ASN A 41 2.34 -14.21 -5.92
CA ASN A 41 3.76 -14.45 -5.69
C ASN A 41 4.66 -13.75 -6.72
N ALA A 42 4.17 -13.46 -7.93
CA ALA A 42 4.89 -12.64 -8.90
C ALA A 42 4.99 -11.18 -8.41
N VAL A 43 3.95 -10.64 -7.77
CA VAL A 43 4.00 -9.32 -7.11
C VAL A 43 5.07 -9.31 -6.03
N LEU A 44 5.19 -10.40 -5.27
CA LEU A 44 6.22 -10.54 -4.25
C LEU A 44 7.66 -10.66 -4.81
N GLN A 45 7.83 -10.85 -6.12
CA GLN A 45 9.13 -10.76 -6.81
C GLN A 45 9.48 -9.34 -7.31
N MET A 46 8.53 -8.39 -7.27
CA MET A 46 8.78 -7.00 -7.64
C MET A 46 9.65 -6.27 -6.58
N PRO A 47 10.10 -5.02 -6.78
CA PRO A 47 10.82 -4.30 -5.74
C PRO A 47 10.07 -4.24 -4.40
N THR A 48 10.76 -4.38 -3.28
CA THR A 48 10.17 -4.42 -1.92
C THR A 48 9.47 -3.13 -1.51
N ALA A 49 9.74 -2.02 -2.21
CA ALA A 49 9.04 -0.75 -2.02
C ALA A 49 7.58 -0.76 -2.49
N ILE A 50 7.13 -1.81 -3.18
CA ILE A 50 5.71 -1.99 -3.54
C ILE A 50 4.98 -2.62 -2.36
N SER A 51 3.99 -1.90 -1.83
CA SER A 51 3.08 -2.35 -0.78
C SER A 51 1.98 -3.24 -1.36
N VAL A 52 1.39 -4.07 -0.51
CA VAL A 52 0.24 -4.91 -0.88
C VAL A 52 -0.95 -4.63 0.02
N ALA A 53 -2.15 -4.61 -0.56
CA ALA A 53 -3.39 -4.55 0.19
C ALA A 53 -4.12 -5.90 0.09
N VAL A 54 -4.39 -6.50 1.25
CA VAL A 54 -4.88 -7.88 1.37
C VAL A 54 -6.35 -7.88 1.75
N LEU A 55 -7.17 -8.62 1.00
CA LEU A 55 -8.59 -8.82 1.31
C LEU A 55 -8.72 -9.72 2.56
N PRO A 56 -9.34 -9.25 3.67
CA PRO A 56 -9.30 -9.94 4.96
C PRO A 56 -10.04 -11.28 4.98
N ASN A 57 -10.98 -11.48 4.07
CA ASN A 57 -11.77 -12.71 3.99
C ASN A 57 -11.30 -13.66 2.89
N ALA A 58 -10.23 -13.31 2.17
CA ALA A 58 -9.67 -14.16 1.15
C ALA A 58 -9.00 -15.41 1.77
N PRO A 59 -9.06 -16.60 1.13
CA PRO A 59 -8.58 -17.86 1.71
C PRO A 59 -7.11 -17.85 2.15
N HIS A 60 -6.29 -17.02 1.51
CA HIS A 60 -4.86 -16.94 1.77
C HIS A 60 -4.43 -15.61 2.40
N ALA A 61 -5.36 -14.81 2.93
CA ALA A 61 -5.09 -13.49 3.49
C ALA A 61 -3.91 -13.49 4.50
N HIS A 62 -4.01 -14.32 5.55
CA HIS A 62 -3.00 -14.41 6.59
C HIS A 62 -1.63 -14.88 6.04
N LEU A 63 -1.63 -15.89 5.15
CA LEU A 63 -0.43 -16.42 4.52
C LEU A 63 0.28 -15.33 3.71
N MET A 64 -0.46 -14.64 2.84
CA MET A 64 0.09 -13.64 1.95
C MET A 64 0.57 -12.41 2.70
N ALA A 65 -0.18 -11.95 3.72
CA ALA A 65 0.23 -10.87 4.61
C ALA A 65 1.54 -11.19 5.36
N THR A 66 1.64 -12.39 5.93
CA THR A 66 2.85 -12.85 6.63
C THR A 66 4.04 -12.92 5.68
N LYS A 67 3.84 -13.45 4.47
CA LYS A 67 4.89 -13.55 3.46
C LYS A 67 5.37 -12.17 3.00
N ALA A 68 4.46 -11.27 2.68
CA ALA A 68 4.80 -9.89 2.29
C ALA A 68 5.57 -9.17 3.41
N HIS A 69 5.10 -9.26 4.65
CA HIS A 69 5.77 -8.65 5.80
C HIS A 69 7.19 -9.22 6.00
N SER A 70 7.37 -10.54 5.85
CA SER A 70 8.69 -11.18 5.98
C SER A 70 9.73 -10.70 4.96
N GLN A 71 9.28 -10.14 3.82
CA GLN A 71 10.14 -9.51 2.82
C GLN A 71 10.45 -8.03 3.14
N GLY A 72 9.94 -7.50 4.25
CA GLY A 72 10.05 -6.08 4.61
C GLY A 72 9.09 -5.17 3.84
N ARG A 73 8.01 -5.71 3.25
CA ARG A 73 6.98 -4.91 2.58
C ARG A 73 5.98 -4.35 3.57
N GLU A 74 5.40 -3.22 3.21
CA GLU A 74 4.23 -2.69 3.88
C GLU A 74 2.98 -3.48 3.46
N VAL A 75 2.15 -3.80 4.46
CA VAL A 75 0.89 -4.53 4.29
C VAL A 75 -0.26 -3.63 4.72
N LEU A 76 -1.29 -3.57 3.89
CA LEU A 76 -2.54 -2.87 4.18
C LEU A 76 -3.70 -3.88 4.18
N ILE A 77 -4.76 -3.56 4.91
CA ILE A 77 -6.06 -4.23 4.74
C ILE A 77 -6.75 -3.62 3.53
N HIS A 78 -7.15 -4.43 2.55
CA HIS A 78 -8.05 -3.98 1.49
C HIS A 78 -9.48 -4.31 1.92
N MET A 79 -10.20 -3.32 2.45
CA MET A 79 -11.46 -3.56 3.17
C MET A 79 -12.66 -3.51 2.21
N PRO A 80 -13.46 -4.60 2.09
CA PRO A 80 -14.69 -4.59 1.32
C PRO A 80 -15.69 -3.55 1.82
N MET A 81 -16.11 -2.65 0.93
CA MET A 81 -17.15 -1.66 1.19
C MET A 81 -18.22 -1.72 0.09
N ALA A 82 -19.45 -1.39 0.45
CA ALA A 82 -20.58 -1.50 -0.48
C ALA A 82 -20.38 -0.58 -1.69
N PRO A 83 -20.49 -1.11 -2.93
CA PRO A 83 -20.46 -0.29 -4.13
C PRO A 83 -21.77 0.49 -4.28
N LEU A 84 -21.74 1.57 -5.07
CA LEU A 84 -22.96 2.30 -5.46
C LEU A 84 -23.87 1.49 -6.41
N SER A 85 -23.27 0.57 -7.16
CA SER A 85 -24.00 -0.31 -8.07
C SER A 85 -24.51 -1.56 -7.36
N LYS A 86 -25.54 -2.20 -7.91
CA LYS A 86 -26.06 -3.48 -7.37
C LYS A 86 -25.16 -4.62 -7.82
N GLN A 87 -24.09 -4.87 -7.06
CA GLN A 87 -23.22 -6.03 -7.23
C GLN A 87 -23.33 -6.99 -6.03
N PRO A 88 -23.03 -8.28 -6.22
CA PRO A 88 -22.90 -9.20 -5.10
C PRO A 88 -21.89 -8.69 -4.09
N LEU A 89 -22.26 -8.67 -2.82
CA LEU A 89 -21.37 -8.24 -1.75
C LEU A 89 -20.50 -9.41 -1.30
N GLU A 90 -19.22 -9.14 -1.09
CA GLU A 90 -18.33 -10.05 -0.39
C GLU A 90 -18.72 -10.20 1.10
N ARG A 91 -18.14 -11.20 1.76
CA ARG A 91 -18.35 -11.40 3.20
C ARG A 91 -17.80 -10.21 3.98
N ASP A 92 -18.54 -9.77 4.99
CA ASP A 92 -18.21 -8.63 5.86
C ASP A 92 -17.97 -7.31 5.11
N THR A 93 -18.64 -7.11 3.97
CA THR A 93 -18.66 -5.81 3.28
C THR A 93 -19.32 -4.74 4.14
N LEU A 94 -18.57 -3.67 4.45
CA LEU A 94 -19.06 -2.53 5.20
C LEU A 94 -20.15 -1.80 4.42
N GLN A 95 -21.27 -1.51 5.09
CA GLN A 95 -22.42 -0.82 4.52
C GLN A 95 -22.78 0.42 5.34
N PRO A 96 -23.27 1.52 4.72
CA PRO A 96 -23.62 2.75 5.43
C PRO A 96 -24.71 2.60 6.50
N SER A 97 -25.57 1.58 6.38
CA SER A 97 -26.66 1.31 7.32
C SER A 97 -26.25 0.51 8.55
N MET A 98 -24.99 0.05 8.64
CA MET A 98 -24.50 -0.74 9.76
C MET A 98 -24.37 0.09 11.04
N SER A 99 -24.59 -0.55 12.19
CA SER A 99 -24.29 0.06 13.48
C SER A 99 -22.78 0.14 13.70
N SER A 100 -22.35 1.03 14.59
CA SER A 100 -20.93 1.16 14.93
C SER A 100 -20.35 -0.11 15.54
N GLU A 101 -21.13 -0.88 16.30
CA GLU A 101 -20.70 -2.15 16.89
C GLU A 101 -20.38 -3.19 15.82
N GLU A 102 -21.21 -3.24 14.77
CA GLU A 102 -21.03 -4.18 13.65
C GLU A 102 -19.81 -3.80 12.81
N VAL A 103 -19.64 -2.50 12.50
CA VAL A 103 -18.44 -2.00 11.81
C VAL A 103 -17.18 -2.35 12.62
N GLN A 104 -17.19 -2.14 13.94
CA GLN A 104 -16.06 -2.49 14.78
C GLN A 104 -15.78 -3.99 14.84
N ARG A 105 -16.82 -4.84 14.87
CA ARG A 105 -16.67 -6.29 14.82
C ARG A 105 -15.97 -6.71 13.53
N ILE A 106 -16.41 -6.17 12.40
CA ILE A 106 -15.84 -6.43 11.08
C ILE A 106 -14.37 -5.97 11.02
N ILE A 107 -14.07 -4.75 11.47
CA ILE A 107 -12.70 -4.22 11.46
C ILE A 107 -11.77 -5.06 12.35
N ARG A 108 -12.21 -5.45 13.55
CA ARG A 108 -11.40 -6.33 14.43
C ARG A 108 -11.10 -7.67 13.76
N ASN A 109 -12.07 -8.26 13.09
CA ASN A 109 -11.87 -9.50 12.35
C ASN A 109 -10.89 -9.30 11.18
N ALA A 110 -10.99 -8.19 10.46
CA ALA A 110 -10.08 -7.87 9.37
C ALA A 110 -8.62 -7.70 9.83
N VAL A 111 -8.40 -7.00 10.94
CA VAL A 111 -7.07 -6.85 11.56
C VAL A 111 -6.49 -8.19 12.00
N ASN A 112 -7.32 -9.08 12.54
CA ASN A 112 -6.86 -10.42 12.94
C ASN A 112 -6.50 -11.30 11.73
N ASN A 113 -7.24 -11.18 10.63
CA ASN A 113 -7.01 -11.98 9.43
C ASN A 113 -5.84 -11.48 8.57
N VAL A 114 -5.49 -10.19 8.67
CA VAL A 114 -4.38 -9.55 7.95
C VAL A 114 -3.32 -9.08 8.96
N PRO A 115 -2.49 -9.98 9.49
CA PRO A 115 -1.45 -9.60 10.44
C PRO A 115 -0.45 -8.63 9.82
N PHE A 116 0.21 -7.83 10.66
CA PHE A 116 1.22 -6.84 10.27
C PHE A 116 0.71 -5.66 9.42
N ALA A 117 -0.60 -5.57 9.19
CA ALA A 117 -1.17 -4.43 8.52
C ALA A 117 -0.89 -3.13 9.28
N VAL A 118 -0.36 -2.12 8.58
CA VAL A 118 -0.08 -0.78 9.16
C VAL A 118 -1.13 0.26 8.76
N GLY A 119 -2.06 -0.11 7.90
CA GLY A 119 -3.10 0.76 7.36
C GLY A 119 -4.21 -0.03 6.67
N MET A 120 -5.16 0.71 6.09
CA MET A 120 -6.31 0.15 5.38
C MET A 120 -6.60 0.99 4.14
N ASN A 121 -7.01 0.32 3.06
CA ASN A 121 -7.54 0.88 1.82
C ASN A 121 -8.96 0.33 1.61
N ASN A 122 -9.79 0.99 0.79
CA ASN A 122 -11.13 0.53 0.43
C ASN A 122 -11.13 -0.35 -0.83
N HIS A 123 -11.89 -1.44 -0.82
CA HIS A 123 -12.21 -2.27 -1.98
C HIS A 123 -13.60 -1.89 -2.52
N MET A 124 -13.70 -1.62 -3.82
CA MET A 124 -14.92 -1.19 -4.54
C MET A 124 -15.60 0.11 -4.10
N ALA A 125 -15.25 0.70 -2.95
CA ALA A 125 -15.85 1.98 -2.56
C ALA A 125 -15.50 3.07 -3.59
N ALA A 126 -16.50 3.70 -4.20
CA ALA A 126 -16.33 4.94 -4.96
C ALA A 126 -17.68 5.66 -5.19
N PRO A 127 -17.73 7.00 -5.16
CA PRO A 127 -16.89 7.95 -4.41
C PRO A 127 -17.48 8.34 -3.04
#